data_AF-A0A3C7W3U6-F1
#
_entry.id   AF-A0A3C7W3U6-F1
#
_cell.length_a   1.000
_cell.length_b   1.000
_cell.length_c   1.000
_cell.angle_alpha   90.00
_cell.angle_beta   90.00
_cell.angle_gamma   90.00
#
_symmetry.space_group_name_H-M   'P 1'
#
loop_
_entity.id
_entity.type
_entity.pdbx_description
1 polymer ?
#
loop_
_entity_poly.entity_id
_entity_poly.type
_entity_poly.pdbx_seq_one_letter_code
_entity_poly.pdbx_strand_id
1 'polypeptide(L)' 'MALERREITIINKLGLHARAAAKFVSCAAAYSARIRAGRADGGGDLVDGKSIMAVMMLAAGKG' A
#
# COMPACT_ATOMS: atom_id res chain seq x y z
N MET A 1 -18.41 11.69 -3.88
CA MET A 1 -17.74 10.63 -3.09
C MET A 1 -16.53 11.28 -2.43
N ALA A 2 -16.45 11.29 -1.09
CA ALA A 2 -15.32 11.90 -0.40
C ALA A 2 -14.06 11.03 -0.55
N LEU A 3 -12.90 11.67 -0.69
CA LEU A 3 -11.61 10.98 -0.70
C LEU A 3 -11.19 10.74 0.75
N GLU A 4 -11.31 9.50 1.20
CA GLU A 4 -10.82 9.09 2.51
C GLU A 4 -9.33 8.74 2.45
N ARG A 5 -8.53 9.33 3.35
CA ARG A 5 -7.09 9.05 3.50
C ARG A 5 -6.78 8.71 4.95
N ARG A 6 -5.96 7.69 5.15
CA ARG A 6 -5.43 7.29 6.46
C ARG A 6 -3.95 6.96 6.35
N GLU A 7 -3.21 7.32 7.38
CA GLU A 7 -1.82 6.91 7.58
C GLU A 7 -1.79 5.68 8.48
N ILE A 8 -0.94 4.71 8.14
CA ILE A 8 -0.84 3.43 8.84
C ILE A 8 0.64 3.08 8.97
N THR A 9 1.07 2.78 10.19
CA THR A 9 2.43 2.31 10.50
C THR A 9 2.62 0.89 9.99
N ILE A 10 3.72 0.64 9.28
CA ILE A 10 4.05 -0.72 8.82
C ILE A 10 4.72 -1.46 9.97
N ILE A 11 3.99 -2.37 10.59
CA ILE A 11 4.47 -3.12 11.77
C ILE A 11 5.33 -4.34 11.43
N ASN A 12 5.24 -4.84 10.19
CA ASN A 12 5.93 -6.04 9.77
C ASN A 12 7.44 -5.84 9.85
N LYS A 13 8.19 -6.76 10.48
CA LYS A 13 9.64 -6.65 10.68
C LYS A 13 10.41 -6.35 9.39
N LEU A 14 10.01 -6.99 8.29
CA LEU A 14 10.62 -6.76 6.99
C LEU A 14 9.99 -5.54 6.31
N GLY A 15 8.76 -5.17 6.62
CA GLY A 15 8.00 -4.15 5.91
C GLY A 15 6.96 -4.77 4.98
N LEU A 16 6.54 -4.02 3.96
CA LEU A 16 5.57 -4.47 2.96
C LEU A 16 6.23 -5.34 1.86
N HIS A 17 6.91 -6.41 2.30
CA HIS A 17 7.59 -7.40 1.44
C HIS A 17 6.59 -8.28 0.68
N ALA A 18 7.08 -9.19 -0.18
CA ALA A 18 6.27 -10.06 -1.05
C ALA A 18 5.02 -10.67 -0.38
N ARG A 19 5.15 -11.32 0.79
CA ARG A 19 3.99 -11.95 1.47
C ARG A 19 2.98 -10.92 2.01
N ALA A 20 3.45 -9.83 2.60
CA ALA A 20 2.58 -8.79 3.15
C ALA A 20 1.91 -7.98 2.03
N ALA A 21 2.67 -7.64 0.98
CA ALA A 21 2.20 -7.01 -0.23
C ALA A 21 1.14 -7.86 -0.94
N ALA A 22 1.36 -9.18 -1.07
CA ALA A 22 0.36 -10.08 -1.65
C ALA A 22 -0.96 -10.06 -0.87
N LYS A 23 -0.90 -10.14 0.47
CA LYS A 23 -2.11 -10.04 1.32
C LYS A 23 -2.83 -8.70 1.14
N PHE A 24 -2.08 -7.60 1.12
CA PHE A 24 -2.62 -6.26 0.91
C PHE A 24 -3.30 -6.14 -0.46
N VAL A 25 -2.62 -6.55 -1.53
CA VAL A 25 -3.13 -6.48 -2.92
C VAL A 25 -4.36 -7.36 -3.10
N SER A 26 -4.35 -8.59 -2.59
CA SER A 26 -5.51 -9.48 -2.64
C SER A 26 -6.72 -8.88 -1.93
N CYS A 27 -6.51 -8.24 -0.78
CA CYS A 27 -7.57 -7.53 -0.06
C CYS A 27 -8.08 -6.33 -0.88
N ALA A 28 -7.18 -5.47 -1.37
CA ALA A 28 -7.55 -4.30 -2.16
C ALA A 28 -8.29 -4.66 -3.45
N ALA A 29 -7.89 -5.75 -4.11
CA ALA A 29 -8.50 -6.23 -5.35
C ALA A 29 -9.93 -6.75 -5.16
N ALA A 30 -10.33 -7.13 -3.94
CA ALA A 30 -11.69 -7.61 -3.65
C ALA A 30 -12.76 -6.50 -3.69
N TYR A 31 -12.35 -5.23 -3.75
CA TYR A 31 -13.26 -4.08 -3.74
C TYR A 31 -13.29 -3.39 -5.11
N SER A 32 -14.43 -2.80 -5.47
CA SER A 32 -14.58 -2.01 -6.70
C SER A 32 -13.95 -0.61 -6.60
N ALA A 33 -13.70 -0.12 -5.39
CA ALA A 33 -13.11 1.20 -5.15
C ALA A 33 -11.68 1.33 -5.72
N ARG A 34 -11.29 2.54 -6.12
CA ARG A 34 -9.90 2.86 -6.45
C ARG A 34 -9.12 3.03 -5.15
N ILE A 35 -8.23 2.08 -4.86
CA ILE A 35 -7.40 2.08 -3.66
C ILE A 35 -5.98 2.47 -4.07
N ARG A 36 -5.41 3.48 -3.43
CA ARG A 36 -4.03 3.91 -3.66
C ARG A 36 -3.23 3.86 -2.37
N ALA A 37 -1.93 3.58 -2.50
CA ALA A 37 -0.99 3.51 -1.39
C ALA A 37 0.29 4.25 -1.73
N GLY A 38 0.99 4.76 -0.71
CA GLY A 38 2.26 5.47 -0.86
C GLY A 38 2.84 5.79 0.50
N ARG A 39 4.04 6.39 0.52
CA ARG A 39 4.69 6.77 1.78
C ARG A 39 3.99 7.98 2.39
N ALA A 40 3.93 8.01 3.72
CA ALA A 40 3.28 9.09 4.47
C ALA A 40 4.15 10.36 4.58
N ASP A 41 5.47 10.24 4.35
CA ASP A 41 6.49 11.30 4.47
C ASP A 41 6.37 12.45 3.45
N GLY A 42 5.27 12.53 2.70
CA GLY A 42 4.92 13.69 1.88
C GLY A 42 5.66 13.80 0.54
N GLY A 43 6.60 12.90 0.24
CA GLY A 43 7.41 12.95 -1.00
C GLY A 43 7.11 11.87 -2.04
N GLY A 44 6.24 10.89 -1.74
CA GLY A 44 6.02 9.73 -2.61
C GLY A 44 4.75 9.78 -3.44
N ASP A 45 4.84 9.39 -4.71
CA ASP A 45 3.68 9.16 -5.56
C ASP A 45 2.80 8.02 -5.02
N LEU A 46 1.49 8.22 -5.13
CA LEU A 46 0.50 7.20 -4.82
C LEU A 46 0.40 6.19 -5.96
N VAL A 47 0.73 4.94 -5.68
CA VAL A 47 0.59 3.82 -6.62
C VAL A 47 -0.78 3.17 -6.52
N ASP A 48 -1.14 2.39 -7.54
CA ASP A 48 -2.32 1.52 -7.48
C ASP A 48 -2.11 0.41 -6.44
N GLY A 49 -2.93 0.40 -5.39
CA GLY A 49 -2.88 -0.59 -4.32
C GLY A 49 -3.29 -2.00 -4.76
N LYS A 50 -3.87 -2.14 -5.96
CA LYS A 50 -4.25 -3.43 -6.55
C LYS A 50 -3.16 -4.04 -7.43
N SER A 51 -2.03 -3.36 -7.63
CA SER A 51 -0.89 -3.89 -8.40
C SER A 51 0.23 -4.38 -7.48
N ILE A 52 0.51 -5.68 -7.52
CA ILE A 52 1.60 -6.27 -6.73
C ILE A 52 2.96 -5.67 -7.06
N MET A 53 3.23 -5.42 -8.35
CA MET A 53 4.49 -4.82 -8.76
C MET A 53 4.61 -3.40 -8.24
N ALA A 54 3.56 -2.58 -8.37
CA ALA A 54 3.59 -1.19 -7.94
C ALA A 54 3.74 -1.08 -6.41
N VAL A 55 3.02 -1.91 -5.65
CA VAL A 55 3.11 -1.96 -4.19
C VAL A 55 4.50 -2.39 -3.72
N MET A 56 5.12 -3.40 -4.34
CA MET A 56 6.48 -3.80 -3.97
C MET A 56 7.53 -2.72 -4.29
N MET A 57 7.35 -1.97 -5.38
CA MET A 57 8.27 -0.89 -5.77
C MET A 57 8.23 0.32 -4.83
N LEU A 58 7.22 0.44 -3.95
CA LEU A 58 7.23 1.44 -2.88
C LEU A 58 8.41 1.25 -1.91
N ALA A 59 8.96 0.03 -1.83
CA ALA A 59 10.02 -0.36 -0.91
C ALA A 59 9.70 0.08 0.54
N ALA A 60 8.43 -0.08 0.94
CA ALA A 60 7.93 0.42 2.20
C ALA A 60 8.42 -0.46 3.37
N GLY A 61 9.40 0.07 4.10
CA GLY A 61 10.01 -0.57 5.27
C GLY A 61 9.10 -0.56 6.51
N LYS A 62 9.59 -1.15 7.61
CA LYS A 62 8.94 -1.04 8.91
C LYS A 62 9.01 0.40 9.41
N GLY A 63 7.92 0.90 9.98
CA GLY A 63 7.77 2.30 10.43
C GLY A 63 6.77 3.01 9.56
#